data_AF-A0A841DXY5-F1
#
_entry.id   AF-A0A841DXY5-F1
#
_cell.length_a   1.000
_cell.length_b   1.000
_cell.length_c   1.000
_cell.angle_alpha   90.00
_cell.angle_beta   90.00
_cell.angle_gamma   90.00
#
_symmetry.space_group_name_H-M   'P 1'
#
loop_
_entity.id
_entity.type
_entity.pdbx_description
1 polymer ?
#
loop_
_entity_poly.entity_id
_entity_poly.type
_entity_poly.pdbx_seq_one_letter_code
_entity_poly.pdbx_strand_id
1 'polypeptide(L)'
;MVQILIGALGAVIGALATLAVTWWLNRNSATRAARRQTYLDLLIMLKAAVRVQNLAVLDHSTAIPELVSEEKIDEFNARLDIDASREVRRLARTPFQLMRRFQISHTMKAPVEIDAHGMFNYRFDLVRGVDEETAALHMRMALGKIHGQLETAVDRLADQMRRELHGRRS
;
A
#
# COMPACT_ATOMS: atom_id res chain seq x y z
N MET A 1 -28.59 -42.04 41.75
CA MET A 1 -27.75 -40.82 41.94
C MET A 1 -26.69 -40.69 40.82
N VAL A 2 -27.05 -40.94 39.56
CA VAL A 2 -26.12 -40.95 38.39
C VAL A 2 -26.55 -39.98 37.28
N GLN A 3 -27.80 -39.47 37.31
CA GLN A 3 -28.31 -38.53 36.29
C GLN A 3 -27.82 -37.08 36.45
N ILE A 4 -27.39 -36.66 37.65
CA ILE A 4 -26.99 -35.27 37.92
C ILE A 4 -25.58 -34.97 37.35
N LEU A 5 -24.70 -35.97 37.29
CA LEU A 5 -23.33 -35.81 36.76
C LEU A 5 -23.30 -35.69 35.23
N ILE A 6 -24.23 -36.32 34.52
CA ILE A 6 -24.30 -36.27 33.04
C ILE A 6 -24.82 -34.91 32.56
N GLY A 7 -25.78 -34.30 33.27
CA GLY A 7 -26.30 -32.97 32.95
C GLY A 7 -25.27 -31.85 33.15
N ALA A 8 -24.45 -31.96 34.20
CA ALA A 8 -23.39 -30.99 34.48
C ALA A 8 -22.25 -31.04 33.43
N LEU A 9 -21.85 -32.23 32.98
CA LEU A 9 -20.84 -32.39 31.93
C LEU A 9 -21.32 -31.88 30.56
N GLY A 10 -22.59 -32.11 30.21
CA GLY A 10 -23.19 -31.58 28.98
C GLY A 10 -23.27 -30.05 28.93
N ALA A 11 -23.58 -29.41 30.07
CA ALA A 11 -23.62 -27.95 30.18
C ALA A 11 -22.23 -27.30 30.05
N VAL A 12 -21.20 -27.92 30.62
CA VAL A 12 -19.80 -27.44 30.52
C VAL A 12 -19.27 -27.56 29.09
N ILE A 13 -19.56 -28.66 28.39
CA ILE A 13 -19.15 -28.83 26.98
C ILE A 13 -19.89 -27.85 26.07
N GLY A 14 -21.19 -27.63 26.28
CA GLY A 14 -21.98 -26.64 25.54
C GLY A 14 -21.48 -25.20 25.74
N ALA A 15 -21.09 -24.83 26.97
CA ALA A 15 -20.52 -23.53 27.28
C ALA A 15 -19.13 -23.33 26.65
N LEU A 16 -18.27 -24.35 26.66
CA LEU A 16 -16.95 -24.30 26.03
C LEU A 16 -17.04 -24.24 24.50
N ALA A 17 -17.96 -24.97 23.88
CA ALA A 17 -18.21 -24.90 22.44
C ALA A 17 -18.74 -23.52 22.04
N THR A 18 -19.66 -22.95 22.83
CA THR A 18 -20.19 -21.61 22.59
C THR A 18 -19.09 -20.57 22.75
N LEU A 19 -18.27 -20.64 23.81
CA LEU A 19 -17.13 -19.74 23.99
C LEU A 19 -16.08 -19.87 22.88
N ALA A 20 -15.78 -21.09 22.41
CA ALA A 20 -14.85 -21.31 21.30
C ALA A 20 -15.40 -20.73 19.99
N VAL A 21 -16.69 -20.91 19.71
CA VAL A 21 -17.37 -20.34 18.53
C VAL A 21 -17.44 -18.82 18.65
N THR A 22 -17.83 -18.27 19.79
CA THR A 22 -17.86 -16.81 20.02
C THR A 22 -16.47 -16.21 19.96
N TRP A 23 -15.44 -16.87 20.51
CA TRP A 23 -14.06 -16.43 20.42
C TRP A 23 -13.53 -16.51 18.99
N TRP A 24 -13.85 -17.57 18.25
CA TRP A 24 -13.46 -17.71 16.85
C TRP A 24 -14.18 -16.69 15.96
N LEU A 25 -15.47 -16.45 16.16
CA LEU A 25 -16.26 -15.44 15.46
C LEU A 25 -15.79 -14.02 15.81
N ASN A 26 -15.51 -13.71 17.08
CA ASN A 26 -14.97 -12.42 17.51
C ASN A 26 -13.54 -12.21 17.01
N ARG A 27 -12.71 -13.26 16.99
CA ARG A 27 -11.34 -13.18 16.44
C ARG A 27 -11.38 -12.98 14.94
N ASN A 28 -12.28 -13.66 14.23
CA ASN A 28 -12.46 -13.50 12.77
C ASN A 28 -13.07 -12.13 12.41
N SER A 29 -14.00 -11.61 13.20
CA SER A 29 -14.59 -10.28 12.98
C SER A 29 -13.61 -9.17 13.33
N ALA A 30 -12.87 -9.28 14.44
CA ALA A 30 -11.82 -8.34 14.83
C ALA A 30 -10.66 -8.31 13.82
N THR A 31 -10.22 -9.47 13.31
CA THR A 31 -9.19 -9.54 12.26
C THR A 31 -9.66 -8.98 10.92
N ARG A 32 -10.94 -9.19 10.54
CA ARG A 32 -11.50 -8.57 9.33
C ARG A 32 -11.65 -7.06 9.45
N ALA A 33 -12.05 -6.55 10.62
CA ALA A 33 -12.13 -5.12 10.90
C ALA A 33 -10.73 -4.47 10.93
N ALA A 34 -9.75 -5.11 11.58
CA ALA A 34 -8.36 -4.66 11.60
C ALA A 34 -7.75 -4.63 10.18
N ARG A 35 -7.94 -5.71 9.39
CA ARG A 35 -7.53 -5.75 7.98
C ARG A 35 -8.16 -4.65 7.15
N ARG A 36 -9.48 -4.42 7.31
CA ARG A 36 -10.19 -3.34 6.62
C ARG A 36 -9.60 -1.97 6.97
N GLN A 37 -9.32 -1.73 8.26
CA GLN A 37 -8.72 -0.48 8.69
C GLN A 37 -7.33 -0.28 8.07
N THR A 38 -6.47 -1.30 8.14
CA THR A 38 -5.14 -1.26 7.50
C THR A 38 -5.21 -0.99 6.00
N TYR A 39 -6.18 -1.59 5.29
CA TYR A 39 -6.37 -1.33 3.85
C TYR A 39 -6.84 0.09 3.58
N LEU A 40 -7.77 0.63 4.38
CA LEU A 40 -8.24 2.00 4.25
C LEU A 40 -7.13 3.01 4.53
N ASP A 41 -6.38 2.83 5.62
CA ASP A 41 -5.25 3.69 5.99
C ASP A 41 -4.21 3.74 4.85
N LEU A 42 -3.86 2.56 4.30
CA LEU A 42 -2.92 2.44 3.20
C LEU A 42 -3.44 3.13 1.93
N LEU A 43 -4.71 2.93 1.56
CA LEU A 43 -5.28 3.57 0.37
C LEU A 43 -5.40 5.09 0.53
N ILE A 44 -5.74 5.59 1.72
CA ILE A 44 -5.78 7.03 2.00
C ILE A 44 -4.39 7.64 1.80
N MET A 45 -3.37 7.01 2.38
CA MET A 45 -1.98 7.45 2.23
C MET A 45 -1.53 7.43 0.76
N LEU A 46 -1.80 6.35 0.03
CA LEU A 46 -1.44 6.23 -1.38
C LEU A 46 -2.17 7.24 -2.27
N LYS A 47 -3.48 7.46 -2.06
CA LYS A 47 -4.25 8.46 -2.83
C LYS A 47 -3.82 9.89 -2.49
N ALA A 48 -3.43 10.18 -1.25
CA ALA A 48 -2.83 11.45 -0.89
C ALA A 48 -1.49 11.66 -1.64
N ALA A 49 -0.63 10.63 -1.69
CA ALA A 49 0.61 10.68 -2.45
C ALA A 49 0.37 10.92 -3.95
N VAL A 50 -0.57 10.20 -4.57
CA VAL A 50 -0.98 10.41 -5.97
C VAL A 50 -1.38 11.87 -6.19
N ARG A 51 -2.22 12.44 -5.31
CA ARG A 51 -2.67 13.83 -5.43
C ARG A 51 -1.52 14.83 -5.38
N VAL A 52 -0.57 14.65 -4.45
CA VAL A 52 0.58 15.57 -4.36
C VAL A 52 1.52 15.40 -5.55
N GLN A 53 1.75 14.16 -6.01
CA GLN A 53 2.56 13.92 -7.20
C GLN A 53 1.95 14.56 -8.45
N ASN A 54 0.63 14.52 -8.61
CA ASN A 54 -0.03 15.19 -9.73
C ASN A 54 0.25 16.71 -9.73
N LEU A 55 0.22 17.35 -8.56
CA LEU A 55 0.57 18.76 -8.44
C LEU A 55 2.04 19.01 -8.83
N ALA A 56 2.95 18.15 -8.39
CA ALA A 56 4.37 18.26 -8.72
C ALA A 56 4.71 17.93 -10.18
N VAL A 57 3.88 17.15 -10.88
CA VAL A 57 4.02 16.95 -12.33
C VAL A 57 3.67 18.22 -13.08
N LEU A 58 2.64 18.96 -12.62
CA LEU A 58 2.23 20.23 -13.22
C LEU A 58 3.23 21.34 -12.91
N ASP A 59 3.75 21.38 -11.68
CA ASP A 59 4.80 22.28 -11.25
C ASP A 59 5.94 21.53 -10.54
N HIS A 60 6.92 21.11 -11.35
CA HIS A 60 8.10 20.36 -10.92
C HIS A 60 9.13 21.20 -10.14
N SER A 61 8.89 22.50 -9.96
CA SER A 61 9.75 23.38 -9.17
C SER A 61 9.29 23.51 -7.72
N THR A 62 8.03 23.16 -7.44
CA THR A 62 7.45 23.23 -6.10
C THR A 62 8.10 22.21 -5.17
N ALA A 63 8.46 22.66 -3.97
CA ALA A 63 8.95 21.78 -2.91
C ALA A 63 7.83 20.80 -2.52
N ILE A 64 8.11 19.50 -2.69
CA ILE A 64 7.18 18.45 -2.27
C ILE A 64 7.48 18.10 -0.81
N PRO A 65 6.48 18.16 0.10
CA PRO A 65 6.67 17.64 1.45
C PRO A 65 7.00 16.15 1.39
N GLU A 66 7.83 15.65 2.29
CA GLU A 66 8.07 14.21 2.40
C GLU A 66 6.72 13.49 2.57
N LEU A 67 6.29 12.79 1.52
CA LEU A 67 4.92 12.29 1.42
C LEU A 67 4.67 11.15 2.40
N VAL A 68 5.67 10.28 2.52
CA VAL A 68 5.66 9.11 3.40
C VAL A 68 7.11 8.83 3.79
N SER A 69 7.39 8.86 5.09
CA SER A 69 8.69 8.48 5.63
C SER A 69 8.95 6.99 5.45
N GLU A 70 10.22 6.58 5.38
CA GLU A 70 10.58 5.15 5.32
C GLU A 70 10.01 4.39 6.54
N GLU A 71 10.00 5.01 7.72
CA GLU A 71 9.39 4.45 8.95
C GLU A 71 7.91 4.10 8.78
N LYS A 72 7.13 4.97 8.12
CA LYS A 72 5.70 4.70 7.86
C LYS A 72 5.52 3.56 6.86
N ILE A 73 6.39 3.45 5.86
CA ILE A 73 6.36 2.35 4.90
C ILE A 73 6.65 1.02 5.62
N ASP A 74 7.61 1.01 6.53
CA ASP A 74 7.95 -0.17 7.33
C ASP A 74 6.82 -0.57 8.28
N GLU A 75 6.16 0.40 8.92
CA GLU A 75 4.96 0.15 9.73
C GLU A 75 3.84 -0.50 8.90
N PHE A 76 3.57 0.03 7.70
CA PHE A 76 2.57 -0.56 6.79
C PHE A 76 2.98 -1.96 6.34
N ASN A 77 4.25 -2.19 6.00
CA ASN A 77 4.75 -3.51 5.62
C ASN A 77 4.54 -4.53 6.76
N ALA A 78 4.86 -4.15 8.00
CA ALA A 78 4.66 -4.99 9.17
C ALA A 78 3.18 -5.33 9.39
N ARG A 79 2.29 -4.33 9.29
CA ARG A 79 0.82 -4.53 9.39
C ARG A 79 0.29 -5.44 8.29
N LEU A 80 0.76 -5.27 7.06
CA LEU A 80 0.39 -6.14 5.94
C LEU A 80 0.91 -7.58 6.11
N ASP A 81 2.07 -7.78 6.71
CA ASP A 81 2.61 -9.12 7.00
C ASP A 81 1.78 -9.91 8.01
N ILE A 82 1.14 -9.22 8.95
CA ILE A 82 0.24 -9.82 9.94
C ILE A 82 -1.13 -10.10 9.33
N ASP A 83 -1.72 -9.09 8.68
CA ASP A 83 -3.16 -9.11 8.39
C ASP A 83 -3.51 -9.42 6.93
N ALA A 84 -2.59 -9.29 5.97
CA ALA A 84 -2.91 -9.30 4.54
C ALA A 84 -2.54 -10.60 3.81
N SER A 85 -3.25 -10.90 2.72
CA SER A 85 -2.86 -11.98 1.80
C SER A 85 -1.48 -11.73 1.17
N ARG A 86 -0.83 -12.82 0.74
CA ARG A 86 0.45 -12.73 -0.02
C ARG A 86 0.31 -11.85 -1.27
N GLU A 87 -0.86 -11.85 -1.90
CA GLU A 87 -1.10 -11.09 -3.12
C GLU A 87 -1.21 -9.58 -2.83
N VAL A 88 -1.92 -9.17 -1.77
CA VAL A 88 -1.96 -7.76 -1.36
C VAL A 88 -0.57 -7.27 -0.97
N ARG A 89 0.19 -8.07 -0.23
CA ARG A 89 1.59 -7.75 0.12
C ARG A 89 2.47 -7.55 -1.11
N ARG A 90 2.36 -8.46 -2.08
CA ARG A 90 3.10 -8.38 -3.33
C ARG A 90 2.77 -7.11 -4.10
N LEU A 91 1.48 -6.78 -4.21
CA LEU A 91 1.00 -5.60 -4.92
C LEU A 91 1.36 -4.28 -4.20
N ALA A 92 1.39 -4.27 -2.86
CA ALA A 92 1.71 -3.06 -2.08
C ALA A 92 3.15 -2.58 -2.26
N ARG A 93 4.08 -3.47 -2.64
CA ARG A 93 5.49 -3.10 -2.90
C ARG A 93 5.64 -2.12 -4.07
N THR A 94 4.86 -2.30 -5.13
CA THR A 94 4.99 -1.50 -6.35
C THR A 94 4.69 -0.01 -6.10
N PRO A 95 3.57 0.37 -5.45
CA PRO A 95 3.32 1.76 -5.08
C PRO A 95 4.45 2.39 -4.26
N PHE A 96 4.98 1.70 -3.23
CA PHE A 96 6.08 2.23 -2.42
C PHE A 96 7.35 2.49 -3.24
N GLN A 97 7.72 1.57 -4.12
CA GLN A 97 8.87 1.74 -5.02
C GLN A 97 8.68 2.93 -5.98
N LEU A 98 7.47 3.09 -6.52
CA LEU A 98 7.16 4.20 -7.44
C LEU A 98 7.17 5.54 -6.72
N MET A 99 6.64 5.61 -5.50
CA MET A 99 6.72 6.80 -4.65
C MET A 99 8.16 7.20 -4.37
N ARG A 100 9.00 6.24 -3.97
CA ARG A 100 10.43 6.47 -3.73
C ARG A 100 11.14 6.97 -4.98
N ARG A 101 10.90 6.32 -6.13
CA ARG A 101 11.47 6.74 -7.41
C ARG A 101 11.04 8.15 -7.81
N PHE A 102 9.76 8.50 -7.61
CA PHE A 102 9.26 9.84 -7.86
C PHE A 102 10.00 10.86 -6.99
N GLN A 103 10.09 10.62 -5.68
CA GLN A 103 10.75 11.51 -4.75
C GLN A 103 12.24 11.70 -5.09
N ILE A 104 12.96 10.62 -5.38
CA ILE A 104 14.37 10.69 -5.81
C ILE A 104 14.50 11.49 -7.11
N SER A 105 13.67 11.22 -8.11
CA SER A 105 13.71 11.94 -9.39
C SER A 105 13.45 13.44 -9.21
N HIS A 106 12.47 13.79 -8.37
CA HIS A 106 12.14 15.16 -8.05
C HIS A 106 13.26 15.87 -7.28
N THR A 107 13.78 15.26 -6.21
CA THR A 107 14.85 15.83 -5.38
C THR A 107 16.16 16.00 -6.15
N MET A 108 16.53 15.01 -6.97
CA MET A 108 17.75 15.07 -7.79
C MET A 108 17.59 15.94 -9.04
N LYS A 109 16.35 16.42 -9.33
CA LYS A 109 15.99 17.16 -10.54
C LYS A 109 16.49 16.48 -11.81
N ALA A 110 16.35 15.15 -11.85
CA ALA A 110 16.77 14.33 -12.98
C ALA A 110 15.81 13.15 -13.18
N PRO A 111 15.54 12.73 -14.42
CA PRO A 111 14.79 11.51 -14.67
C PRO A 111 15.54 10.31 -14.08
N VAL A 112 14.83 9.46 -13.34
CA VAL A 112 15.40 8.24 -12.77
C VAL A 112 14.83 7.05 -13.51
N GLU A 113 15.69 6.19 -14.03
CA GLU A 113 15.36 4.88 -14.60
C GLU A 113 15.75 3.78 -13.62
N ILE A 114 15.09 2.63 -13.68
CA ILE A 114 15.46 1.43 -12.92
C ILE A 114 15.94 0.41 -13.95
N ASP A 115 17.16 -0.08 -13.78
CA ASP A 115 17.71 -1.12 -14.66
C ASP A 115 17.13 -2.52 -14.36
N ALA A 116 17.57 -3.53 -15.12
CA ALA A 116 17.12 -4.91 -14.93
C ALA A 116 17.48 -5.51 -13.56
N HIS A 117 18.42 -4.89 -12.83
CA HIS A 117 18.91 -5.33 -11.52
C HIS A 117 18.31 -4.54 -10.36
N GLY A 118 17.45 -3.56 -10.64
CA GLY A 118 16.80 -2.73 -9.61
C GLY A 118 17.62 -1.52 -9.18
N MET A 119 18.70 -1.18 -9.87
CA MET A 119 19.53 -0.02 -9.56
C MET A 119 18.97 1.24 -10.21
N PHE A 120 19.06 2.36 -9.49
CA PHE A 120 18.67 3.66 -10.03
C PHE A 120 19.74 4.19 -10.98
N ASN A 121 19.33 4.46 -12.21
CA ASN A 121 20.13 5.17 -13.20
C ASN A 121 19.61 6.61 -13.33
N TYR A 122 20.46 7.58 -13.00
CA TYR A 122 20.11 9.00 -13.04
C TYR A 122 20.44 9.58 -14.42
N ARG A 123 19.42 9.96 -15.17
CA ARG A 123 19.54 10.48 -16.53
C ARG A 123 19.86 11.98 -16.53
N PHE A 124 20.99 12.34 -15.93
CA PHE A 124 21.49 13.72 -15.95
C PHE A 124 21.81 14.19 -17.37
N ASP A 125 22.10 13.27 -18.29
CA ASP A 125 22.29 13.54 -19.72
C ASP A 125 21.08 14.23 -20.36
N LEU A 126 19.87 13.99 -19.85
CA LEU A 126 18.64 14.58 -20.39
C LEU A 126 18.32 15.99 -19.86
N VAL A 127 19.05 16.45 -18.83
CA VAL A 127 18.77 17.72 -18.15
C VAL A 127 20.00 18.62 -18.02
N ARG A 128 21.22 18.09 -18.14
CA ARG A 128 22.46 18.87 -18.10
C ARG A 128 22.90 19.25 -19.52
N GLY A 129 23.17 20.54 -19.73
CA GLY A 129 23.68 21.04 -21.01
C GLY A 129 22.60 21.28 -22.08
N VAL A 130 21.32 21.15 -21.71
CA VAL A 130 20.17 21.55 -22.52
C VAL A 130 19.57 22.84 -21.97
N ASP A 131 18.72 23.50 -22.75
CA ASP A 131 17.97 24.66 -22.29
C ASP A 131 16.97 24.30 -21.18
N GLU A 132 16.56 25.30 -20.41
CA GLU A 132 15.70 25.13 -19.24
C GLU A 132 14.33 24.55 -19.61
N GLU A 133 13.77 24.91 -20.76
CA GLU A 133 12.46 24.44 -21.21
C GLU A 133 12.49 22.96 -21.59
N THR A 134 13.53 22.53 -22.31
CA THR A 134 13.79 21.13 -22.65
C THR A 134 14.04 20.29 -21.40
N ALA A 135 14.86 20.78 -20.45
CA ALA A 135 15.07 20.10 -19.17
C ALA A 135 13.76 19.94 -18.39
N ALA A 136 12.95 21.00 -18.31
CA ALA A 136 11.64 20.99 -17.66
C ALA A 136 10.65 20.03 -18.34
N LEU A 137 10.69 19.92 -19.68
CA LEU A 137 9.87 18.99 -20.43
C LEU A 137 10.25 17.53 -20.11
N HIS A 138 11.54 17.19 -20.15
CA HIS A 138 12.02 15.85 -19.78
C HIS A 138 11.63 15.47 -18.36
N MET A 139 11.75 16.41 -17.41
CA MET A 139 11.32 16.20 -16.03
C MET A 139 9.83 15.94 -15.92
N ARG A 140 8.99 16.77 -16.54
CA ARG A 140 7.52 16.60 -16.53
C ARG A 140 7.11 15.27 -17.13
N MET A 141 7.70 14.86 -18.25
CA MET A 141 7.42 13.56 -18.88
C MET A 141 7.83 12.39 -17.98
N ALA A 142 9.01 12.46 -17.36
CA ALA A 142 9.50 11.40 -16.48
C ALA A 142 8.65 11.26 -15.21
N LEU A 143 8.36 12.37 -14.54
CA LEU A 143 7.51 12.39 -13.34
C LEU A 143 6.08 11.98 -13.69
N GLY A 144 5.53 12.45 -14.81
CA GLY A 144 4.21 12.07 -15.29
C GLY A 144 4.08 10.57 -15.58
N LYS A 145 5.13 9.97 -16.16
CA LYS A 145 5.18 8.51 -16.36
C LYS A 145 5.16 7.74 -15.04
N ILE A 146 5.96 8.17 -14.05
CA ILE A 146 5.99 7.53 -12.72
C ILE A 146 4.63 7.69 -12.02
N HIS A 147 4.03 8.88 -12.11
CA HIS A 147 2.72 9.17 -11.55
C HIS A 147 1.61 8.27 -12.13
N GLY A 148 1.52 8.15 -13.46
CA GLY A 148 0.54 7.27 -14.10
C GLY A 148 0.75 5.79 -13.76
N GLN A 149 2.00 5.36 -13.58
CA GLN A 149 2.31 4.01 -13.07
C GLN A 149 1.84 3.83 -11.63
N LEU A 150 2.02 4.85 -10.78
CA LEU A 150 1.58 4.82 -9.39
C LEU A 150 0.05 4.71 -9.31
N GLU A 151 -0.67 5.54 -10.06
CA GLU A 151 -2.14 5.51 -10.09
C GLU A 151 -2.66 4.12 -10.49
N THR A 152 -2.12 3.56 -11.56
CA THR A 152 -2.46 2.20 -12.02
C THR A 152 -2.15 1.14 -10.95
N ALA A 153 -1.02 1.26 -10.25
CA ALA A 153 -0.63 0.31 -9.21
C ALA A 153 -1.55 0.41 -7.97
N VAL A 154 -1.92 1.63 -7.58
CA VAL A 154 -2.86 1.89 -6.47
C VAL A 154 -4.24 1.32 -6.78
N ASP A 155 -4.74 1.49 -8.00
CA ASP A 155 -6.05 0.96 -8.39
C ASP A 155 -6.07 -0.56 -8.40
N ARG A 156 -5.01 -1.21 -8.93
CA ARG A 156 -4.86 -2.68 -8.87
C ARG A 156 -4.82 -3.19 -7.43
N LEU A 157 -4.13 -2.48 -6.54
CA LEU A 157 -4.07 -2.83 -5.12
C LEU A 157 -5.45 -2.68 -4.46
N ALA A 158 -6.15 -1.58 -4.72
CA ALA A 158 -7.49 -1.32 -4.21
C ALA A 158 -8.50 -2.40 -4.64
N ASP A 159 -8.46 -2.80 -5.91
CA ASP A 159 -9.30 -3.88 -6.44
C ASP A 159 -9.02 -5.20 -5.73
N GLN A 160 -7.75 -5.53 -5.49
CA GLN A 160 -7.39 -6.75 -4.77
C GLN A 160 -7.85 -6.71 -3.31
N MET A 161 -7.63 -5.60 -2.60
CA MET A 161 -8.12 -5.39 -1.24
C MET A 161 -9.64 -5.52 -1.15
N ARG A 162 -10.37 -4.94 -2.13
CA ARG A 162 -11.82 -5.06 -2.22
C ARG A 162 -12.26 -6.50 -2.41
N ARG A 163 -11.63 -7.25 -3.32
CA ARG A 163 -11.88 -8.68 -3.52
C ARG A 163 -11.64 -9.50 -2.25
N GLU A 164 -10.58 -9.17 -1.51
CA GLU A 164 -10.24 -9.87 -0.27
C GLU A 164 -11.22 -9.58 0.88
N LEU A 165 -11.69 -8.34 1.01
CA LEU A 165 -12.64 -7.96 2.06
C LEU A 165 -14.06 -8.47 1.81
N HIS A 166 -14.54 -8.36 0.56
CA HIS A 166 -15.93 -8.66 0.21
C HIS A 166 -16.16 -10.10 -0.29
N GLY A 167 -15.08 -10.87 -0.50
CA GLY A 167 -15.16 -12.18 -1.14
C GLY A 167 -15.47 -12.05 -2.63
N ARG A 168 -14.95 -12.98 -3.45
CA ARG A 168 -15.34 -13.07 -4.87
C ARG A 168 -16.87 -13.15 -4.93
N ARG A 169 -17.53 -12.13 -5.49
CA ARG A 169 -18.79 -12.38 -6.20
C ARG A 169 -18.37 -13.13 -7.48
N SER A 170 -18.34 -14.45 -7.38
CA SER A 170 -18.46 -15.36 -8.51
C SER A 170 -19.90 -15.34 -8.99
#